data_AF-A0A5N9VJG0-F1
#
_entry.id   AF-A0A5N9VJG0-F1
#
_cell.length_a   1.000
_cell.length_b   1.000
_cell.length_c   1.000
_cell.angle_alpha   90.00
_cell.angle_beta   90.00
_cell.angle_gamma   90.00
#
_symmetry.space_group_name_H-M   'P 1'
#
loop_
_entity.id
_entity.type
_entity.pdbx_description
1 polymer ?
#
loop_
_entity_poly.entity_id
_entity_poly.type
_entity_poly.pdbx_seq_one_letter_code
_entity_poly.pdbx_strand_id
1 'polypeptide(L)'
;MDRAVREVFDFVEDNLRFKYVQLGKAYIDLLRQALIENNQEKKSEEIYDFPLSLELGVSSIAGQVFIELGLSRITASYLENIIPNSNPSVSAAKEWLRNNDYDSLKLPLAIYTELEDKGLLKNN
;
A
#
# COMPACT_ATOMS: atom_id res chain seq x y z
N MET A 1 27.97 2.56 -12.06
CA MET A 1 26.53 2.64 -12.44
C MET A 1 26.42 3.36 -13.77
N ASP A 2 25.56 2.86 -14.65
CA ASP A 2 25.24 3.43 -15.96
C ASP A 2 24.49 4.77 -15.81
N ARG A 3 24.71 5.72 -16.72
CA ARG A 3 24.05 7.04 -16.73
C ARG A 3 22.54 6.89 -16.92
N ALA A 4 22.10 5.99 -17.79
CA ALA A 4 20.69 5.75 -18.06
C ALA A 4 19.94 5.28 -16.80
N VAL A 5 20.57 4.42 -15.99
CA VAL A 5 19.98 3.94 -14.72
C VAL A 5 19.76 5.11 -13.76
N ARG A 6 20.75 6.00 -13.59
CA ARG A 6 20.62 7.17 -12.70
C ARG A 6 19.51 8.12 -13.16
N GLU A 7 19.46 8.44 -14.44
CA GLU A 7 18.42 9.33 -15.00
C GLU A 7 17.01 8.76 -14.78
N VAL A 8 16.83 7.43 -14.88
CA VAL A 8 15.55 6.79 -14.56
C VAL A 8 15.23 6.87 -13.08
N PHE A 9 16.20 6.64 -12.19
CA PHE A 9 15.97 6.78 -10.74
C PHE A 9 15.61 8.21 -10.36
N ASP A 10 16.32 9.21 -10.90
CA ASP A 10 16.02 10.63 -10.67
C ASP A 10 14.62 10.98 -11.17
N PHE A 11 14.22 10.47 -12.34
CA PHE A 11 12.85 10.65 -12.84
C PHE A 11 11.79 10.02 -11.93
N VAL A 12 12.02 8.78 -11.47
CA VAL A 12 11.09 8.07 -10.59
C VAL A 12 10.92 8.81 -9.26
N GLU A 13 12.01 9.27 -8.67
CA GLU A 13 11.96 10.02 -7.41
C GLU A 13 11.29 11.39 -7.64
N ASP A 14 11.85 12.25 -8.50
CA ASP A 14 11.43 13.66 -8.60
C ASP A 14 10.06 13.85 -9.29
N ASN A 15 9.76 13.05 -10.31
CA ASN A 15 8.54 13.23 -11.11
C ASN A 15 7.42 12.31 -10.62
N LEU A 16 7.67 11.00 -10.55
CA LEU A 16 6.61 10.03 -10.20
C LEU A 16 6.21 10.14 -8.73
N ARG A 17 7.17 10.12 -7.80
CA ARG A 17 6.85 10.07 -6.35
C ARG A 17 6.51 11.42 -5.73
N PHE A 18 6.98 12.54 -6.31
CA PHE A 18 6.64 13.87 -5.80
C PHE A 18 5.64 14.60 -6.68
N LYS A 19 6.01 14.96 -7.92
CA LYS A 19 5.20 15.83 -8.77
C LYS A 19 3.86 15.21 -9.17
N TYR A 20 3.85 13.96 -9.61
CA TYR A 20 2.63 13.27 -10.03
C TYR A 20 1.73 12.87 -8.87
N VAL A 21 2.28 12.65 -7.68
CA VAL A 21 1.46 12.51 -6.46
C VAL A 21 0.68 13.79 -6.20
N GLN A 22 1.33 14.95 -6.22
CA GLN A 22 0.64 16.23 -5.96
C GLN A 22 -0.40 16.57 -7.05
N LEU A 23 -0.02 16.46 -8.32
CA LEU A 23 -0.95 16.72 -9.43
C LEU A 23 -2.10 15.71 -9.46
N GLY A 24 -1.82 14.44 -9.15
CA GLY A 24 -2.81 13.40 -9.08
C GLY A 24 -3.83 13.60 -7.97
N LYS A 25 -3.39 14.05 -6.77
CA LYS A 25 -4.30 14.43 -5.67
C LYS A 25 -5.26 15.53 -6.11
N ALA A 26 -4.73 16.62 -6.68
CA ALA A 26 -5.54 17.73 -7.19
C ALA A 26 -6.53 17.28 -8.29
N TYR A 27 -6.08 16.39 -9.19
CA TYR A 27 -6.95 15.83 -10.23
C TYR A 27 -8.10 15.00 -9.64
N ILE A 28 -7.81 14.09 -8.69
CA ILE A 28 -8.83 13.27 -8.04
C ILE A 28 -9.83 14.14 -7.27
N ASP A 29 -9.37 15.16 -6.56
CA ASP A 29 -10.24 16.06 -5.80
C ASP A 29 -11.23 16.80 -6.72
N LEU A 30 -10.73 17.35 -7.83
CA LEU A 30 -11.57 18.00 -8.83
C LEU A 30 -12.54 17.03 -9.50
N LEU A 31 -12.10 15.81 -9.82
CA LEU A 31 -12.94 14.78 -10.42
C LEU A 31 -14.05 14.33 -9.46
N ARG A 32 -13.73 14.09 -8.19
CA ARG A 32 -14.70 13.74 -7.15
C ARG A 32 -15.75 14.84 -6.99
N GLN A 33 -15.30 16.10 -6.90
CA GLN A 33 -16.19 17.25 -6.80
C GLN A 33 -17.13 17.34 -8.01
N ALA A 34 -16.61 17.20 -9.23
CA ALA A 34 -17.42 17.23 -10.45
C ALA A 34 -18.45 16.09 -10.49
N LEU A 35 -18.10 14.88 -10.03
CA LEU A 35 -19.04 13.76 -9.96
C LEU A 35 -20.16 14.02 -8.94
N ILE A 36 -19.83 14.55 -7.76
CA ILE A 36 -20.80 14.90 -6.72
C ILE A 36 -21.78 15.95 -7.25
N GLU A 37 -21.29 17.01 -7.90
CA GLU A 37 -22.11 18.07 -8.51
C GLU A 37 -23.05 17.54 -9.61
N ASN A 38 -22.71 16.42 -10.24
CA ASN A 38 -23.51 15.76 -11.27
C ASN A 38 -24.34 14.58 -10.74
N ASN A 39 -24.58 14.51 -9.43
CA ASN A 39 -25.36 13.44 -8.77
C ASN A 39 -24.79 12.02 -9.01
N GLN A 40 -23.47 11.90 -9.18
CA GLN A 40 -22.74 10.65 -9.41
C GLN A 40 -21.91 10.26 -8.18
N GLU A 41 -22.40 10.52 -6.96
CA GLU A 41 -21.67 10.31 -5.70
C GLU A 41 -21.10 8.88 -5.57
N LYS A 42 -21.87 7.85 -5.91
CA LYS A 42 -21.35 6.46 -5.89
C LYS A 42 -20.10 6.25 -6.74
N LYS A 43 -19.99 6.92 -7.89
CA LYS A 43 -18.81 6.82 -8.74
C LYS A 43 -17.60 7.58 -8.19
N SER A 44 -17.82 8.60 -7.35
CA SER A 44 -16.72 9.35 -6.73
C SER A 44 -15.99 8.49 -5.69
N GLU A 45 -16.72 7.59 -5.02
CA GLU A 45 -16.19 6.59 -4.10
C GLU A 45 -15.39 5.47 -4.80
N GLU A 46 -15.73 5.17 -6.06
CA GLU A 46 -15.05 4.14 -6.87
C GLU A 46 -13.70 4.61 -7.47
N ILE A 47 -13.34 5.89 -7.31
CA ILE A 47 -12.07 6.43 -7.84
C ILE A 47 -10.89 5.83 -7.08
N TYR A 48 -10.08 5.07 -7.80
CA TYR A 48 -8.81 4.53 -7.32
C TYR A 48 -7.83 5.64 -6.94
N ASP A 49 -7.30 5.57 -5.72
CA ASP A 49 -6.31 6.50 -5.18
C ASP A 49 -4.90 6.16 -5.71
N PHE A 50 -4.69 6.36 -7.00
CA PHE A 50 -3.38 6.18 -7.62
C PHE A 50 -2.30 7.13 -7.06
N PRO A 51 -2.58 8.37 -6.60
CA PRO A 51 -1.58 9.22 -5.99
C PRO A 51 -1.02 8.61 -4.70
N LEU A 52 -1.89 8.07 -3.83
CA LEU A 52 -1.45 7.31 -2.66
C LEU A 52 -0.61 6.10 -3.08
N SER A 53 -1.03 5.40 -4.13
CA SER A 53 -0.32 4.23 -4.64
C SER A 53 1.10 4.57 -5.13
N LEU A 54 1.27 5.72 -5.79
CA LEU A 54 2.57 6.24 -6.22
C LEU A 54 3.43 6.68 -5.03
N GLU A 55 2.83 7.31 -4.03
CA GLU A 55 3.49 7.76 -2.80
C GLU A 55 4.06 6.58 -2.02
N LEU A 56 3.26 5.52 -1.85
CA LEU A 56 3.66 4.30 -1.13
C LEU A 56 4.51 3.36 -1.99
N GLY A 57 4.48 3.52 -3.32
CA GLY A 57 5.12 2.61 -4.27
C GLY A 57 4.45 1.22 -4.31
N VAL A 58 3.16 1.15 -3.99
CA VAL A 58 2.37 -0.09 -3.92
C VAL A 58 0.97 0.17 -4.49
N SER A 59 0.56 -0.64 -5.45
CA SER A 59 -0.70 -0.47 -6.19
C SER A 59 -1.86 -1.34 -5.68
N SER A 60 -1.59 -2.33 -4.85
CA SER A 60 -2.60 -3.24 -4.32
C SER A 60 -3.22 -2.72 -3.03
N ILE A 61 -4.49 -3.08 -2.80
CA ILE A 61 -5.17 -2.67 -1.57
C ILE A 61 -4.56 -3.40 -0.36
N ALA A 62 -4.30 -4.69 -0.47
CA ALA A 62 -3.62 -5.46 0.58
C ALA A 62 -2.25 -4.87 0.93
N GLY A 63 -1.42 -4.54 -0.06
CA GLY A 63 -0.10 -3.96 0.18
C GLY A 63 -0.17 -2.56 0.81
N GLN A 64 -1.12 -1.71 0.39
CA GLN A 64 -1.38 -0.42 1.03
C GLN A 64 -1.77 -0.56 2.50
N VAL A 65 -2.70 -1.47 2.79
CA VAL A 65 -3.14 -1.79 4.15
C VAL A 65 -1.97 -2.25 5.04
N PHE A 66 -1.05 -3.06 4.51
CA PHE A 66 0.14 -3.46 5.26
C PHE A 66 1.09 -2.31 5.52
N ILE A 67 1.26 -1.38 4.57
CA ILE A 67 2.06 -0.17 4.80
C ILE A 67 1.40 0.74 5.84
N GLU A 68 0.07 0.87 5.84
CA GLU A 68 -0.69 1.62 6.86
C GLU A 68 -0.54 1.02 8.26
N LEU A 69 -0.36 -0.30 8.38
CA LEU A 69 -0.01 -0.98 9.62
C LEU A 69 1.44 -0.69 10.08
N GLY A 70 2.21 0.08 9.31
CA GLY A 70 3.56 0.50 9.62
C GLY A 70 4.64 -0.49 9.18
N LEU A 71 4.31 -1.40 8.26
CA LEU A 71 5.24 -2.39 7.71
C LEU A 71 6.05 -1.82 6.56
N SER A 72 7.28 -2.32 6.42
CA SER A 72 8.13 -2.03 5.29
C SER A 72 7.51 -2.51 3.98
N ARG A 73 7.90 -1.89 2.86
CA ARG A 73 7.45 -2.31 1.53
C ARG A 73 7.80 -3.76 1.21
N ILE A 74 8.92 -4.26 1.72
CA ILE A 74 9.36 -5.64 1.52
C ILE A 74 8.39 -6.59 2.22
N THR A 75 8.08 -6.33 3.48
CA THR A 75 7.11 -7.13 4.25
C THR A 75 5.71 -7.02 3.68
N ALA A 76 5.24 -5.81 3.34
CA ALA A 76 3.94 -5.60 2.72
C ALA A 76 3.80 -6.41 1.41
N SER A 77 4.81 -6.36 0.54
CA SER A 77 4.82 -7.12 -0.73
C SER A 77 4.84 -8.64 -0.49
N TYR A 78 5.57 -9.11 0.50
CA TYR A 78 5.57 -10.54 0.84
C TYR A 78 4.19 -10.99 1.33
N LEU A 79 3.60 -10.26 2.28
CA LEU A 79 2.32 -10.60 2.88
C LEU A 79 1.15 -10.49 1.90
N GLU A 80 1.20 -9.54 0.96
CA GLU A 80 0.24 -9.43 -0.14
C GLU A 80 0.14 -10.73 -0.95
N ASN A 81 1.26 -11.43 -1.16
CA ASN A 81 1.28 -12.66 -1.96
C ASN A 81 0.67 -13.88 -1.23
N ILE A 82 0.45 -13.78 0.08
CA ILE A 82 0.00 -14.91 0.91
C ILE A 82 -1.31 -14.65 1.65
N ILE A 83 -1.78 -13.39 1.71
CA ILE A 83 -3.08 -13.09 2.29
C ILE A 83 -4.21 -13.62 1.40
N PRO A 84 -5.19 -14.37 1.93
CA PRO A 84 -6.28 -14.93 1.12
C PRO A 84 -7.21 -13.90 0.51
N ASN A 85 -7.39 -12.76 1.18
CA ASN A 85 -8.21 -11.65 0.70
C ASN A 85 -7.31 -10.56 0.13
N SER A 86 -7.40 -10.31 -1.18
CA SER A 86 -6.64 -9.27 -1.88
C SER A 86 -7.14 -7.84 -1.63
N ASN A 87 -8.31 -7.69 -1.01
CA ASN A 87 -8.91 -6.41 -0.63
C ASN A 87 -9.31 -6.40 0.86
N PRO A 88 -8.37 -6.56 1.81
CA PRO A 88 -8.66 -6.57 3.23
C PRO A 88 -8.92 -5.15 3.74
N SER A 89 -9.69 -5.01 4.82
CA SER A 89 -9.61 -3.81 5.65
C SER A 89 -8.36 -3.87 6.55
N VAL A 90 -7.95 -2.72 7.11
CA VAL A 90 -6.87 -2.66 8.11
C VAL A 90 -7.13 -3.59 9.30
N SER A 91 -8.37 -3.65 9.77
CA SER A 91 -8.76 -4.56 10.86
C SER A 91 -8.66 -6.03 10.45
N ALA A 92 -9.11 -6.39 9.25
CA ALA A 92 -9.06 -7.76 8.75
C ALA A 92 -7.63 -8.22 8.50
N ALA A 93 -6.76 -7.35 7.97
CA ALA A 93 -5.34 -7.66 7.78
C ALA A 93 -4.62 -7.87 9.12
N LYS A 94 -4.91 -7.02 10.12
CA LYS A 94 -4.37 -7.15 11.47
C LYS A 94 -4.85 -8.42 12.18
N GLU A 95 -6.12 -8.77 12.02
CA GLU A 95 -6.69 -10.01 12.55
C GLU A 95 -6.07 -11.24 11.88
N TRP A 96 -5.93 -11.20 10.56
CA TRP A 96 -5.25 -12.24 9.80
C TRP A 96 -3.84 -12.46 10.35
N LEU A 97 -3.03 -11.41 10.49
CA LEU A 97 -1.70 -11.50 11.11
C LEU A 97 -1.77 -12.22 12.47
N ARG A 98 -2.58 -11.73 13.40
CA ARG A 98 -2.66 -12.31 14.76
C ARG A 98 -3.13 -13.76 14.83
N ASN A 99 -3.94 -14.20 13.87
CA ASN A 99 -4.54 -15.53 13.85
C ASN A 99 -3.80 -16.52 12.95
N ASN A 100 -2.71 -16.10 12.29
CA ASN A 100 -1.91 -17.01 11.49
C ASN A 100 -1.02 -17.91 12.35
N ASP A 101 -0.87 -19.14 11.88
CA ASP A 101 0.17 -20.05 12.35
C ASP A 101 1.47 -19.75 11.59
N TYR A 102 2.33 -18.92 12.18
CA TYR A 102 3.57 -18.46 11.57
C TYR A 102 4.62 -19.56 11.38
N ASP A 103 4.53 -20.66 12.15
CA ASP A 103 5.37 -21.84 11.96
C ASP A 103 5.05 -22.52 10.62
N SER A 104 3.78 -22.48 10.20
CA SER A 104 3.33 -23.02 8.91
C SER A 104 3.66 -22.12 7.71
N LEU A 105 3.71 -20.79 7.91
CA LEU A 105 3.93 -19.80 6.85
C LEU A 105 5.39 -19.69 6.38
N LYS A 106 6.35 -20.29 7.12
CA LYS A 106 7.79 -20.26 6.83
C LYS A 106 8.29 -18.85 6.48
N LEU A 107 7.91 -17.87 7.30
CA LEU A 107 8.29 -16.48 7.06
C LEU A 107 9.82 -16.33 7.09
N PRO A 108 10.40 -15.53 6.17
CA PRO A 108 11.78 -15.07 6.30
C PRO A 108 11.98 -14.38 7.65
N LEU A 109 13.12 -14.63 8.31
CA LEU A 109 13.41 -14.11 9.65
C LEU A 109 13.22 -12.59 9.75
N ALA A 110 13.68 -11.83 8.75
CA ALA A 110 13.54 -10.37 8.74
C ALA A 110 12.07 -9.89 8.78
N ILE A 111 11.17 -10.62 8.12
CA ILE A 111 9.73 -10.31 8.12
C ILE A 111 9.12 -10.65 9.47
N TYR A 112 9.46 -11.83 10.01
CA TYR A 112 8.99 -12.25 11.32
C TYR A 112 9.39 -11.24 12.41
N THR A 113 10.66 -10.84 12.44
CA THR A 113 11.17 -9.85 13.40
C THR A 113 10.46 -8.51 13.27
N GLU A 114 10.21 -8.02 12.05
CA GLU A 114 9.45 -6.78 11.87
C GLU A 114 8.02 -6.88 12.41
N LEU A 115 7.34 -8.01 12.18
CA LEU A 115 5.99 -8.23 12.71
C LEU A 115 5.97 -8.29 14.25
N GLU A 116 7.00 -8.90 14.85
CA GLU A 116 7.18 -8.98 16.30
C GLU A 116 7.43 -7.59 16.91
N ASP A 117 8.39 -6.83 16.35
CA ASP A 117 8.74 -5.48 16.78
C ASP A 117 7.55 -4.51 16.73
N LYS A 118 6.64 -4.71 15.76
CA LYS A 118 5.42 -3.92 15.58
C LYS A 118 4.25 -4.39 16.45
N GLY A 119 4.40 -5.46 17.23
CA GLY A 119 3.34 -6.03 18.06
C GLY A 119 2.13 -6.53 17.26
N LEU A 120 2.39 -7.00 16.03
CA LEU A 120 1.36 -7.52 15.11
C LEU A 120 1.19 -9.03 15.22
N LEU A 121 2.13 -9.72 15.84
CA LEU A 121 2.02 -11.12 16.25
C LEU A 121 1.16 -11.24 17.52
N LYS A 122 0.61 -12.43 17.76
CA LYS A 122 -0.09 -12.72 19.00
C LYS A 122 0.93 -12.72 20.15
N ASN A 123 0.73 -11.88 21.17
CA ASN A 123 1.51 -11.97 22.39
C ASN A 123 1.26 -13.34 23.02
N ASN A 124 2.31 -14.13 23.22
CA ASN A 124 2.28 -15.27 24.13
C ASN A 124 2.20 -14.77 25.58
#